data_AF-A0A165NH88-F1
#
_entry.id   AF-A0A165NH88-F1
#
_cell.length_a   1.000
_cell.length_b   1.000
_cell.length_c   1.000
_cell.angle_alpha   90.00
_cell.angle_beta   90.00
_cell.angle_gamma   90.00
#
_symmetry.space_group_name_H-M   'P 1'
#
loop_
_entity.id
_entity.type
_entity.pdbx_description
1 polymer ?
#
loop_
_entity_poly.entity_id
_entity_poly.type
_entity_poly.pdbx_seq_one_letter_code
_entity_poly.pdbx_strand_id
1 'polypeptide(L)'
;MKTVSQINLRKEKDKKFSSDDRIMLFITKFHLKAKRDKWLTLRLLLRKGSVDLVEQILISSEYRRDFPELLEDDAVRDFYLDLKNPKKEMCLTI
;
A
#
# COMPACT_ATOMS: atom_id res chain seq x y z
N MET A 1 13.91 2.18 -26.16
CA MET A 1 13.93 3.14 -25.03
C MET A 1 12.50 3.38 -24.59
N LYS A 2 12.11 3.03 -23.36
CA LYS A 2 10.74 3.27 -22.86
C LYS A 2 10.66 4.70 -22.35
N THR A 3 9.78 5.49 -22.94
CA THR A 3 9.53 6.89 -22.63
C THR A 3 9.06 7.00 -21.18
N VAL A 4 9.88 7.60 -20.32
CA VAL A 4 9.49 7.88 -18.93
C VAL A 4 8.52 9.05 -18.97
N SER A 5 7.23 8.78 -18.83
CA SER A 5 6.22 9.83 -18.70
C SER A 5 6.46 10.60 -17.41
N GLN A 6 7.07 11.77 -17.55
CA GLN A 6 7.35 12.67 -16.45
C GLN A 6 6.03 13.32 -16.01
N ILE A 7 5.49 12.87 -14.87
CA ILE A 7 4.29 13.48 -14.28
C ILE A 7 4.71 14.80 -13.63
N ASN A 8 4.51 15.91 -14.34
CA ASN A 8 4.69 17.26 -13.78
C ASN A 8 3.49 17.63 -12.92
N LEU A 9 3.57 17.32 -11.62
CA LEU A 9 2.65 17.87 -10.62
C LEU A 9 2.97 19.37 -10.46
N ARG A 10 2.05 20.24 -10.92
CA ARG A 10 2.13 21.68 -10.67
C ARG A 10 2.20 21.91 -9.15
N LYS A 11 3.35 22.35 -8.64
CA LYS A 11 3.49 22.83 -7.27
C LYS A 11 2.76 24.19 -7.16
N GLU A 12 1.52 24.19 -6.68
CA GLU A 12 0.93 25.39 -6.09
C GLU A 12 1.76 25.76 -4.86
N LYS A 13 2.37 26.95 -4.85
CA LYS A 13 3.38 27.36 -3.87
C LYS A 13 2.89 27.44 -2.43
N ASP A 14 1.58 27.42 -2.18
CA ASP A 14 0.99 27.64 -0.86
C ASP A 14 0.05 26.51 -0.38
N LYS A 15 -0.03 25.39 -1.09
CA LYS A 15 -0.91 24.28 -0.70
C LYS A 15 -0.26 23.45 0.42
N LYS A 16 -0.71 23.64 1.66
CA LYS A 16 -0.36 22.73 2.77
C LYS A 16 -1.10 21.41 2.58
N PHE A 17 -0.41 20.39 2.10
CA PHE A 17 -0.94 19.02 2.07
C PHE A 17 -1.08 18.50 3.50
N SER A 18 -2.31 18.13 3.87
CA SER A 18 -2.61 17.39 5.08
C SER A 18 -1.96 16.00 5.05
N SER A 19 -1.93 15.32 6.19
CA SER A 19 -1.46 13.92 6.26
C SER A 19 -2.29 13.02 5.34
N ASP A 20 -3.60 13.23 5.29
CA ASP A 20 -4.53 12.46 4.46
C ASP A 20 -4.27 12.69 2.97
N ASP A 21 -3.98 13.93 2.57
CA ASP A 21 -3.61 14.23 1.18
C ASP A 21 -2.33 13.49 0.75
N ARG A 22 -1.36 13.38 1.67
CA ARG A 22 -0.09 12.69 1.40
C ARG A 22 -0.28 11.19 1.30
N ILE A 23 -1.14 10.61 2.13
CA ILE A 23 -1.51 9.19 2.07
C ILE A 23 -2.22 8.91 0.75
N MET A 24 -3.21 9.72 0.39
CA MET A 24 -3.91 9.60 -0.89
C MET A 24 -2.94 9.68 -2.07
N LEU A 25 -2.07 10.71 -2.10
CA LEU A 25 -1.03 10.85 -3.12
C LEU A 25 -0.09 9.64 -3.19
N PHE A 26 0.26 9.06 -2.04
CA PHE A 26 1.10 7.87 -1.98
C PHE A 26 0.37 6.67 -2.59
N ILE A 27 -0.88 6.41 -2.19
CA ILE A 27 -1.69 5.30 -2.68
C ILE A 27 -1.90 5.43 -4.20
N THR A 28 -2.23 6.63 -4.69
CA THR A 28 -2.36 6.90 -6.12
C THR A 28 -1.07 6.59 -6.87
N LYS A 29 0.09 7.04 -6.37
CA LYS A 29 1.40 6.76 -6.98
C LYS A 29 1.77 5.29 -6.91
N PHE A 30 1.43 4.60 -5.82
CA PHE A 30 1.65 3.17 -5.65
C PHE A 30 0.91 2.39 -6.73
N HIS A 31 -0.34 2.75 -7.02
CA HIS A 31 -1.16 2.05 -8.00
C HIS A 31 -0.61 2.16 -9.44
N LEU A 32 0.09 3.26 -9.76
CA LEU A 32 0.76 3.45 -11.06
C LEU A 32 2.05 2.63 -11.24
N LYS A 33 2.53 1.95 -10.19
CA LYS A 33 3.75 1.14 -10.26
C LYS A 33 3.54 -0.17 -11.02
N ALA A 34 4.62 -0.70 -11.56
CA ALA A 34 4.63 -2.06 -12.09
C ALA A 34 4.47 -3.10 -10.96
N LYS A 35 3.97 -4.29 -11.30
CA LYS A 35 3.78 -5.45 -10.41
C LYS A 35 4.88 -5.65 -9.37
N ARG A 36 6.11 -5.82 -9.88
CA ARG A 36 7.31 -6.05 -9.06
C ARG A 36 7.57 -4.90 -8.06
N ASP A 37 7.34 -3.67 -8.48
CA ASP A 37 7.57 -2.49 -7.65
C ASP A 37 6.48 -2.33 -6.59
N LYS A 38 5.25 -2.79 -6.86
CA LYS A 38 4.18 -2.85 -5.87
C LYS A 38 4.54 -3.81 -4.75
N TRP A 39 4.93 -5.04 -5.06
CA TRP A 39 5.38 -6.01 -4.05
C TRP A 39 6.57 -5.50 -3.24
N LEU A 40 7.60 -4.95 -3.91
CA LEU A 40 8.76 -4.40 -3.22
C LEU A 40 8.37 -3.27 -2.26
N THR A 41 7.45 -2.39 -2.68
CA THR A 41 6.94 -1.31 -1.84
C THR A 41 6.20 -1.85 -0.62
N LEU A 42 5.30 -2.83 -0.80
CA LEU A 42 4.57 -3.42 0.32
C LEU A 42 5.50 -4.13 1.30
N ARG A 43 6.46 -4.93 0.81
CA ARG A 43 7.49 -5.57 1.65
C ARG A 43 8.31 -4.55 2.44
N LEU A 44 8.69 -3.43 1.82
CA LEU A 44 9.42 -2.35 2.49
C LEU A 44 8.57 -1.68 3.58
N LEU A 45 7.28 -1.44 3.32
CA LEU A 45 6.37 -0.88 4.31
C LEU A 45 6.18 -1.82 5.51
N LEU A 46 5.96 -3.11 5.24
CA LEU A 46 5.86 -4.14 6.29
C LEU A 46 7.13 -4.20 7.14
N ARG A 47 8.32 -4.24 6.50
CA ARG A 47 9.60 -4.26 7.21
C ARG A 47 9.85 -3.01 8.05
N LYS A 48 9.32 -1.87 7.63
CA LYS A 48 9.43 -0.59 8.37
C LYS A 48 8.37 -0.43 9.47
N GLY A 49 7.49 -1.42 9.67
CA GLY A 49 6.41 -1.35 10.64
C GLY A 49 5.27 -0.40 10.23
N SER A 50 5.20 0.02 8.97
CA SER A 50 4.12 0.88 8.45
C SER A 50 2.89 0.05 8.08
N VAL A 51 2.44 -0.77 9.04
CA VAL A 51 1.40 -1.79 8.87
C VAL A 51 0.05 -1.17 8.47
N ASP A 52 -0.34 -0.08 9.13
CA ASP A 52 -1.61 0.61 8.87
C ASP A 52 -1.74 1.07 7.41
N LEU A 53 -0.64 1.53 6.80
CA LEU A 53 -0.63 1.97 5.41
C LEU A 53 -0.76 0.78 4.44
N VAL A 54 -0.17 -0.35 4.78
CA VAL A 54 -0.31 -1.60 4.01
C VAL A 54 -1.75 -2.10 4.11
N GLU A 55 -2.34 -2.09 5.30
CA GLU A 55 -3.75 -2.41 5.51
C GLU A 55 -4.64 -1.50 4.67
N GLN A 56 -4.48 -0.17 4.73
CA GLN A 56 -5.27 0.78 3.93
C GLN A 56 -5.20 0.49 2.43
N ILE A 57 -4.03 0.16 1.90
CA ILE A 57 -3.87 -0.25 0.49
C ILE A 57 -4.62 -1.55 0.22
N LEU A 58 -4.53 -2.52 1.14
CA LEU A 58 -5.13 -3.84 0.98
C LEU A 58 -6.65 -3.88 1.27
N ILE A 59 -7.24 -2.91 1.96
CA ILE A 59 -8.69 -2.88 2.19
C ILE A 59 -9.40 -1.90 1.27
N SER A 60 -8.67 -0.99 0.62
CA SER A 60 -9.27 0.03 -0.25
C SER A 60 -10.03 -0.61 -1.41
N SER A 61 -11.32 -0.29 -1.48
CA SER A 61 -12.25 -0.78 -2.50
C SER A 61 -11.87 -0.32 -3.91
N GLU A 62 -11.14 0.79 -4.02
CA GLU A 62 -10.73 1.38 -5.30
C GLU A 62 -9.75 0.48 -6.07
N TYR A 63 -9.04 -0.41 -5.38
CA TYR A 63 -7.92 -1.17 -5.95
C TYR A 63 -8.15 -2.68 -5.96
N ARG A 64 -9.42 -3.11 -5.85
CA ARG A 64 -9.83 -4.54 -5.89
C ARG A 64 -9.38 -5.28 -7.17
N ARG A 65 -9.12 -4.59 -8.28
CA ARG A 65 -8.67 -5.21 -9.54
C ARG A 65 -7.23 -5.72 -9.46
N ASP A 66 -6.37 -5.02 -8.75
CA ASP A 66 -4.96 -5.40 -8.57
C ASP A 66 -4.77 -6.40 -7.43
N PHE A 67 -5.83 -6.66 -6.67
CA PHE A 67 -5.79 -7.47 -5.48
C PHE A 67 -5.22 -8.87 -5.68
N PRO A 68 -5.69 -9.64 -6.68
CA PRO A 68 -5.16 -10.98 -6.93
C PRO A 68 -3.66 -10.96 -7.20
N GLU A 69 -3.18 -9.93 -7.91
CA GLU A 69 -1.77 -9.75 -8.26
C GLU A 69 -0.91 -9.44 -7.03
N LEU A 70 -1.41 -8.61 -6.11
CA LEU A 70 -0.69 -8.27 -4.87
C LEU A 70 -0.55 -9.49 -3.95
N LEU A 71 -1.54 -10.38 -3.95
CA LEU A 71 -1.57 -11.59 -3.12
C LEU A 71 -0.74 -12.76 -3.65
N GLU A 72 -0.11 -12.63 -4.82
CA GLU A 72 0.88 -13.62 -5.29
C GLU A 72 2.18 -13.57 -4.47
N ASP A 73 2.46 -12.44 -3.80
CA ASP A 73 3.60 -12.31 -2.91
C ASP A 73 3.31 -12.93 -1.54
N ASP A 74 4.06 -13.96 -1.15
CA ASP A 74 3.79 -14.72 0.08
C ASP A 74 3.73 -13.83 1.33
N ALA A 75 4.64 -12.87 1.48
CA ALA A 75 4.68 -11.98 2.64
C ALA A 75 3.46 -11.05 2.71
N VAL A 76 3.00 -10.55 1.57
CA VAL A 76 1.79 -9.71 1.48
C VAL A 76 0.54 -10.55 1.71
N ARG A 77 0.51 -11.77 1.18
CA ARG A 77 -0.60 -12.71 1.35
C ARG A 77 -0.76 -13.13 2.81
N ASP A 78 0.32 -13.51 3.47
CA ASP A 78 0.30 -13.92 4.87
C ASP A 78 -0.19 -12.77 5.76
N PHE A 79 0.32 -11.55 5.52
CA PHE A 79 -0.18 -10.35 6.19
C PHE A 79 -1.68 -10.12 5.97
N TYR A 80 -2.16 -10.26 4.73
CA TYR A 80 -3.59 -10.09 4.43
C TYR A 80 -4.47 -11.16 5.10
N LEU A 81 -4.01 -12.40 5.16
CA LEU A 81 -4.72 -13.49 5.83
C LEU A 81 -4.76 -13.29 7.34
N ASP A 82 -3.69 -12.78 7.94
CA ASP A 82 -3.67 -12.39 9.35
C ASP A 82 -4.63 -11.23 9.63
N LEU A 83 -4.66 -10.22 8.76
CA LEU A 83 -5.61 -9.11 8.85
C LEU A 83 -7.08 -9.58 8.81
N LYS A 84 -7.38 -10.59 7.98
CA LYS A 84 -8.73 -11.17 7.88
C LYS A 84 -9.08 -12.11 9.03
N ASN A 85 -8.10 -12.51 9.85
CA ASN A 85 -8.29 -13.39 10.99
C ASN A 85 -8.03 -12.64 12.31
N PRO A 86 -9.02 -11.90 12.83
CA PRO A 86 -8.89 -11.20 14.12
C PRO A 86 -8.73 -12.15 15.33
N LYS A 87 -8.67 -13.47 15.13
CA LYS A 87 -8.65 -14.47 16.21
C LYS A 87 -7.29 -14.69 16.88
N LYS A 88 -6.20 -14.02 16.44
CA LYS A 88 -4.86 -14.23 17.02
C LYS A 88 -4.55 -13.38 18.27
N GLU A 89 -5.39 -12.41 18.65
CA GLU A 89 -5.12 -11.55 19.82
C GLU A 89 -5.75 -12.02 21.15
N MET A 90 -6.54 -13.10 21.16
CA MET A 90 -7.21 -13.58 22.40
C MET A 90 -6.50 -14.72 23.14
N CYS A 91 -5.19 -14.93 22.94
CA CYS A 91 -4.49 -16.05 23.60
C CYS A 91 -3.10 -15.70 24.16
N LEU A 92 -2.94 -14.51 24.74
CA LEU A 92 -1.81 -14.19 25.63
C LEU A 92 -2.34 -13.47 26.88
N THR A 93 -3.19 -14.15 27.64
CA THR A 93 -3.45 -13.81 29.05
C THR A 93 -3.79 -15.09 29.81
N ILE A 94 -2.75 -15.78 30.29
CA ILE A 94 -2.80 -16.65 31.48
C ILE A 94 -1.53 -16.37 32.27
#